data_AF-A0A2N7U9J9-F1
#
_entry.id   AF-A0A2N7U9J9-F1
#
_cell.length_a   1.000
_cell.length_b   1.000
_cell.length_c   1.000
_cell.angle_alpha   90.00
_cell.angle_beta   90.00
_cell.angle_gamma   90.00
#
_symmetry.space_group_name_H-M   'P 1'
#
loop_
_entity.id
_entity.type
_entity.pdbx_description
1 polymer ?
#
loop_
_entity_poly.entity_id
_entity_poly.type
_entity_poly.pdbx_seq_one_letter_code
_entity_poly.pdbx_strand_id
1 'polypeptide(L)'
;MARAYADPNRKVMSLWTMGMNQHTRDTWVNGLVYNVHLLMGKISEPGNSSFSLTGQPSACGTAREVGTFAHRLPSDMVVTDPEHRAFAERMWQLPEGTIPETPGYHAVLQSRMLKDGKLNCWTRCRTTGMTCGCAPAGYWSIGIPAA
;
A
#
# COMPACT_ATOMS: atom_id res chain seq x y z
N MET A 1 25.95 9.21 -14.01
CA MET A 1 24.91 9.07 -12.96
C MET A 1 25.46 8.44 -11.69
N ALA A 2 25.94 7.19 -11.70
CA ALA A 2 26.44 6.50 -10.49
C ALA A 2 27.52 7.28 -9.70
N ARG A 3 28.44 7.98 -10.39
CA ARG A 3 29.45 8.83 -9.75
C ARG A 3 28.84 9.91 -8.82
N ALA A 4 27.67 10.46 -9.16
CA ALA A 4 27.00 11.45 -8.31
C ALA A 4 26.45 10.83 -7.01
N TYR A 5 26.01 9.57 -7.06
CA TYR A 5 25.64 8.81 -5.87
C TYR A 5 26.86 8.40 -5.06
N ALA A 6 27.98 8.09 -5.71
CA ALA A 6 29.23 7.69 -5.05
C ALA A 6 29.97 8.83 -4.32
N ASP A 7 29.83 10.07 -4.78
CA ASP A 7 30.52 11.23 -4.20
C ASP A 7 30.01 11.54 -2.78
N PRO A 8 30.84 11.42 -1.72
CA PRO A 8 30.41 11.62 -0.33
C PRO A 8 30.06 13.08 -0.02
N ASN A 9 30.60 14.04 -0.77
CA ASN A 9 30.36 15.48 -0.53
C ASN A 9 29.10 15.98 -1.23
N ARG A 10 28.49 15.15 -2.08
CA ARG A 10 27.30 15.50 -2.84
C ARG A 10 26.06 14.87 -2.24
N LYS A 11 25.18 15.72 -1.70
CA LYS A 11 23.83 15.30 -1.29
C LYS A 11 23.00 14.91 -2.50
N VAL A 12 22.26 13.81 -2.39
CA VAL A 12 21.45 13.27 -3.49
C VAL A 12 20.06 12.95 -2.99
N MET A 13 19.06 13.40 -3.76
CA MET A 13 17.67 13.02 -3.56
C MET A 13 17.15 12.24 -4.77
N SER A 14 16.66 11.02 -4.53
CA SER A 14 15.99 10.23 -5.56
C SER A 14 14.49 10.38 -5.43
N LEU A 15 13.84 10.79 -6.52
CA LEU A 15 12.40 10.97 -6.60
C LEU A 15 11.83 10.00 -7.64
N TRP A 16 10.77 9.28 -7.29
CA TRP A 16 10.07 8.40 -8.23
C TRP A 16 8.57 8.34 -7.97
N THR A 17 7.81 7.95 -8.99
CA THR A 17 6.35 7.79 -8.96
C THR A 17 5.93 6.46 -9.60
N MET A 18 5.01 6.48 -10.56
CA MET A 18 4.38 5.32 -11.15
C MET A 18 5.31 4.53 -12.07
N GLY A 19 6.37 5.16 -12.60
CA GLY A 19 7.37 4.46 -13.42
C GLY A 19 8.05 3.30 -12.70
N MET A 20 8.18 3.37 -11.36
CA MET A 20 8.64 2.25 -10.54
C MET A 20 7.48 1.47 -9.90
N ASN A 21 6.42 2.17 -9.49
CA ASN A 21 5.34 1.56 -8.69
C ASN A 21 4.34 0.75 -9.53
N GLN A 22 4.26 0.98 -10.85
CA GLN A 22 3.40 0.24 -11.78
C GLN A 22 4.23 -0.73 -12.61
N HIS A 23 5.03 -1.53 -11.92
CA HIS A 23 5.95 -2.48 -12.51
C HIS A 23 5.73 -3.87 -11.92
N THR A 24 5.95 -4.94 -12.69
CA THR A 24 5.81 -6.33 -12.21
C THR A 24 6.83 -6.73 -11.14
N ARG A 25 7.84 -5.87 -10.94
CA ARG A 25 8.91 -5.98 -9.94
C ARG A 25 9.04 -4.70 -9.11
N ASP A 26 7.95 -3.96 -8.95
CA ASP A 26 7.89 -2.68 -8.24
C ASP A 26 8.56 -2.76 -6.86
N THR A 27 8.26 -3.81 -6.08
CA THR A 27 8.79 -3.99 -4.73
C THR A 27 10.31 -4.12 -4.75
N TRP A 28 10.87 -4.82 -5.74
CA TRP A 28 12.32 -4.96 -5.89
C TRP A 28 12.98 -3.66 -6.32
N VAL A 29 12.40 -2.96 -7.29
CA VAL A 29 12.96 -1.69 -7.78
C VAL A 29 12.97 -0.63 -6.67
N ASN A 30 11.89 -0.53 -5.90
CA ASN A 30 11.83 0.34 -4.71
C ASN A 30 12.92 -0.04 -3.70
N GLY A 31 13.03 -1.33 -3.37
CA GLY A 31 14.08 -1.84 -2.47
C GLY A 31 15.50 -1.54 -2.96
N LEU A 32 15.76 -1.68 -4.26
CA LEU A 32 17.08 -1.39 -4.85
C LEU A 32 17.46 0.09 -4.73
N VAL A 33 16.50 1.01 -4.91
CA VAL A 33 16.75 2.45 -4.70
C VAL A 33 17.10 2.72 -3.24
N TYR A 34 16.37 2.13 -2.29
CA TYR A 34 16.72 2.23 -0.87
C TYR A 34 18.12 1.67 -0.59
N ASN A 35 18.46 0.51 -1.14
CA ASN A 35 19.78 -0.11 -0.96
C ASN A 35 20.91 0.81 -1.42
N VAL A 36 20.77 1.49 -2.55
CA VAL A 36 21.79 2.45 -3.03
C VAL A 36 21.94 3.61 -2.03
N HIS A 37 20.84 4.16 -1.52
CA HIS A 37 20.89 5.24 -0.53
C HIS A 37 21.49 4.78 0.80
N LEU A 38 21.16 3.58 1.26
CA LEU A 38 21.70 2.99 2.48
C LEU A 38 23.20 2.70 2.35
N LEU A 39 23.64 2.12 1.24
CA LEU A 39 25.07 1.83 0.98
C LEU A 39 25.93 3.11 0.96
N MET A 40 25.38 4.22 0.49
CA MET A 40 26.10 5.49 0.42
C MET A 40 25.90 6.38 1.64
N GLY A 41 25.10 5.95 2.64
CA GLY A 41 24.77 6.76 3.83
C GLY A 41 23.93 8.00 3.52
N LYS A 42 23.20 8.00 2.39
CA LYS A 42 22.47 9.16 1.86
C LYS A 42 20.99 9.13 2.22
N ILE A 43 20.67 9.16 3.51
CA ILE A 43 19.30 9.01 4.01
C ILE A 43 19.04 9.92 5.22
N SER A 44 17.80 10.41 5.35
CA SER A 44 17.31 11.14 6.53
C SER A 44 18.03 12.45 6.86
N GLU A 45 18.65 13.11 5.88
CA GLU A 45 19.20 14.46 6.05
C GLU A 45 18.56 15.46 5.07
N PRO A 46 18.51 16.76 5.40
CA PRO A 46 18.03 17.77 4.48
C PRO A 46 18.77 17.74 3.14
N GLY A 47 18.03 17.45 2.06
CA GLY A 47 18.53 17.33 0.69
C GLY A 47 19.15 15.96 0.34
N ASN A 48 19.11 14.98 1.24
CA ASN A 48 19.80 13.69 1.09
C ASN A 48 18.87 12.53 1.47
N SER A 49 18.06 12.04 0.53
CA SER A 49 17.09 10.97 0.81
C SER A 49 16.51 10.29 -0.43
N SER A 50 16.00 9.08 -0.27
CA SER A 50 15.12 8.42 -1.22
C SER A 50 13.66 8.77 -0.89
N PHE A 51 12.91 9.32 -1.85
CA PHE A 51 11.54 9.78 -1.61
C PHE A 51 10.55 9.30 -2.68
N SER A 52 9.65 8.39 -2.29
CA SER A 52 8.54 7.92 -3.12
C SER A 52 7.43 8.98 -3.16
N LEU A 53 7.23 9.58 -4.33
CA LEU A 53 6.16 10.56 -4.54
C LEU A 53 4.80 9.86 -4.64
N THR A 54 3.80 10.43 -3.96
CA THR A 54 2.43 9.92 -3.96
C THR A 54 1.55 10.79 -4.85
N GLY A 55 0.80 10.16 -5.77
CA GLY A 55 0.00 10.88 -6.75
C GLY A 55 -1.35 11.38 -6.24
N GLN A 56 -2.14 10.53 -5.58
CA GLN A 56 -3.46 10.91 -5.09
C GLN A 56 -3.35 11.73 -3.78
N PRO A 57 -4.17 12.78 -3.60
CA PRO A 57 -4.00 13.75 -2.51
C PRO A 57 -4.08 13.14 -1.11
N SER A 58 -4.90 12.09 -0.90
CA SER A 58 -5.02 11.39 0.39
C SER A 58 -4.66 9.91 0.33
N ALA A 59 -3.78 9.52 -0.60
CA ALA A 59 -3.30 8.14 -0.65
C ALA A 59 -2.45 7.78 0.58
N CYS A 60 -1.70 8.72 1.15
CA CYS A 60 -1.00 8.50 2.42
C CYS A 60 -1.99 8.53 3.61
N GLY A 61 -2.61 9.69 3.84
CA GLY A 61 -3.41 9.95 5.04
C GLY A 61 -4.64 9.07 5.21
N THR A 62 -5.45 8.90 4.15
CA THR A 62 -6.65 8.06 4.28
C THR A 62 -6.34 6.61 3.93
N ALA A 63 -5.56 6.40 2.88
CA ALA A 63 -5.52 5.07 2.30
C ALA A 63 -4.53 4.14 3.01
N ARG A 64 -3.31 4.65 3.27
CA ARG A 64 -2.23 3.93 3.94
C ARG A 64 -2.30 4.00 5.45
N GLU A 65 -2.51 5.18 6.01
CA GLU A 65 -2.48 5.39 7.47
C GLU A 65 -3.74 4.86 8.15
N VAL A 66 -4.95 5.08 7.60
CA VAL A 66 -6.18 4.45 8.14
C VAL A 66 -6.25 2.96 7.81
N GLY A 67 -5.43 2.46 6.88
CA GLY A 67 -5.37 1.03 6.56
C GLY A 67 -6.55 0.53 5.73
N THR A 68 -7.00 1.29 4.71
CA THR A 68 -8.13 0.91 3.83
C THR A 68 -7.77 -0.16 2.79
N PHE A 69 -6.90 -1.10 3.17
CA PHE A 69 -6.49 -2.25 2.37
C PHE A 69 -7.03 -3.53 2.99
N ALA A 70 -7.21 -4.55 2.15
CA ALA A 70 -7.82 -5.81 2.56
C ALA A 70 -7.04 -6.60 3.63
N HIS A 71 -5.78 -6.24 3.91
CA HIS A 71 -4.90 -6.91 4.88
C HIS A 71 -4.54 -6.01 6.08
N ARG A 72 -5.14 -4.82 6.19
CA ARG A 72 -4.66 -3.76 7.08
C ARG A 72 -5.70 -3.35 8.13
N LEU A 73 -5.16 -2.91 9.26
CA LEU A 73 -5.85 -2.15 10.29
C LEU A 73 -5.19 -0.75 10.36
N PRO A 74 -5.80 0.22 11.05
CA PRO A 74 -5.23 1.57 11.17
C PRO A 74 -3.81 1.59 11.75
N SER A 75 -3.05 2.64 11.47
CA SER A 75 -1.73 2.91 12.08
C SER A 75 -0.71 1.77 11.89
N ASP A 76 -0.52 1.36 10.64
CA ASP A 76 0.42 0.30 10.28
C ASP A 76 0.18 -1.08 10.90
N MET A 77 -0.99 -1.32 11.47
CA MET A 77 -1.39 -2.64 11.94
C MET A 77 -1.84 -3.56 10.79
N VAL A 78 -1.81 -4.87 11.02
CA VAL A 78 -2.19 -5.89 10.04
C VAL A 78 -3.19 -6.86 10.62
N VAL A 79 -4.13 -7.32 9.79
CA VAL A 79 -5.19 -8.26 10.22
C VAL A 79 -4.64 -9.63 10.57
N THR A 80 -3.44 -10.01 10.10
CA THR A 80 -2.85 -11.33 10.35
C THR A 80 -2.28 -11.47 11.75
N ASP A 81 -2.00 -10.37 12.43
CA ASP A 81 -1.40 -10.36 13.77
C ASP A 81 -2.51 -10.35 14.84
N PRO A 82 -2.54 -11.33 15.77
CA PRO A 82 -3.55 -11.40 16.81
C PRO A 82 -3.51 -10.21 17.79
N GLU A 83 -2.35 -9.63 18.09
CA GLU A 83 -2.24 -8.50 19.00
C GLU A 83 -2.87 -7.24 18.40
N HIS A 84 -2.64 -7.02 17.10
CA HIS A 84 -3.25 -5.93 16.35
C HIS A 84 -4.78 -6.05 16.29
N ARG A 85 -5.29 -7.26 16.05
CA ARG A 85 -6.75 -7.51 16.06
C ARG A 85 -7.34 -7.24 17.43
N ALA A 86 -6.74 -7.80 18.49
CA ALA A 86 -7.22 -7.62 19.85
C ALA A 86 -7.20 -6.15 20.28
N PHE A 87 -6.18 -5.38 19.88
CA PHE A 87 -6.14 -3.93 20.12
C PHE A 87 -7.29 -3.21 19.41
N ALA A 88 -7.50 -3.48 18.13
CA ALA A 88 -8.58 -2.86 17.36
C ALA A 88 -9.98 -3.25 17.90
N GLU A 89 -10.20 -4.51 18.25
CA GLU A 89 -11.45 -5.00 18.84
C GLU A 89 -11.76 -4.32 20.17
N ARG A 90 -10.76 -4.17 21.06
CA ARG A 90 -10.93 -3.42 22.32
C ARG A 90 -11.29 -1.96 22.08
N MET A 91 -10.57 -1.30 21.17
CA MET A 91 -10.80 0.12 20.86
C MET A 91 -12.17 0.36 20.22
N TRP A 92 -12.65 -0.59 19.40
CA TRP A 92 -13.96 -0.52 18.74
C TRP A 92 -15.09 -1.18 19.53
N GLN A 93 -14.81 -1.67 20.74
CA GLN A 93 -15.80 -2.32 21.62
C GLN A 93 -16.48 -3.53 20.96
N LEU A 94 -15.73 -4.30 20.19
CA LEU A 94 -16.20 -5.51 19.51
C LEU A 94 -15.92 -6.76 20.37
N PRO A 95 -16.72 -7.82 20.23
CA PRO A 95 -16.38 -9.14 20.77
C PRO A 95 -15.03 -9.62 20.23
N GLU A 96 -14.31 -10.38 21.05
CA GLU A 96 -13.05 -11.00 20.64
C GLU A 96 -13.23 -11.92 19.44
N GLY A 97 -12.37 -11.80 18.43
CA GLY A 97 -12.42 -12.61 17.20
C GLY A 97 -13.44 -12.14 16.16
N THR A 98 -14.01 -10.94 16.31
CA THR A 98 -14.90 -10.33 15.31
C THR A 98 -14.13 -9.94 14.05
N ILE A 99 -12.87 -9.51 14.17
CA ILE A 99 -12.05 -9.12 13.04
C ILE A 99 -11.47 -10.38 12.38
N PRO A 100 -11.70 -10.61 11.08
CA PRO A 100 -11.16 -11.79 10.40
C PRO A 100 -9.63 -11.72 10.32
N GLU A 101 -8.98 -12.85 10.60
CA GLU A 101 -7.52 -13.00 10.47
C GLU A 101 -7.05 -13.10 9.01
N THR A 102 -7.95 -13.53 8.13
CA THR A 102 -7.64 -13.78 6.72
C THR A 102 -7.76 -12.47 5.94
N PRO A 103 -6.72 -12.06 5.20
CA PRO A 103 -6.79 -10.92 4.30
C PRO A 103 -7.93 -11.05 3.29
N GLY A 104 -8.69 -9.98 3.11
CA GLY A 104 -9.75 -9.93 2.10
C GLY A 104 -9.21 -9.85 0.67
N TYR A 105 -10.11 -9.77 -0.31
CA TYR A 105 -9.73 -9.69 -1.71
C TYR A 105 -9.08 -8.34 -2.05
N HIS A 106 -7.91 -8.34 -2.72
CA HIS A 106 -7.31 -7.12 -3.28
C HIS A 106 -8.01 -6.70 -4.59
N ALA A 107 -7.80 -5.48 -5.08
CA ALA A 107 -8.59 -4.91 -6.19
C ALA A 107 -8.71 -5.80 -7.44
N VAL A 108 -7.60 -6.33 -7.95
CA VAL A 108 -7.62 -7.24 -9.11
C VAL A 108 -8.36 -8.56 -8.77
N LEU A 109 -8.19 -9.07 -7.55
CA LEU A 109 -8.87 -10.28 -7.10
C LEU A 109 -10.37 -10.06 -6.98
N GLN A 110 -10.82 -8.88 -6.57
CA GLN A 110 -12.24 -8.53 -6.53
C GLN A 110 -12.87 -8.56 -7.91
N SER A 111 -12.20 -8.01 -8.93
CA SER A 111 -12.68 -8.10 -10.32
C SER A 111 -12.77 -9.55 -10.81
N ARG A 112 -11.83 -10.41 -10.41
CA ARG A 112 -11.88 -11.85 -10.73
C ARG A 112 -13.03 -12.54 -10.01
N MET A 113 -13.19 -12.31 -8.70
CA MET A 113 -14.26 -12.91 -7.89
C MET A 113 -15.66 -12.43 -8.30
N LEU A 114 -15.77 -11.20 -8.79
CA LEU A 114 -17.01 -10.66 -9.38
C LEU A 114 -17.32 -11.37 -10.70
N LYS A 115 -16.31 -11.59 -11.56
CA LYS A 115 -16.47 -12.37 -12.79
C LYS A 115 -16.90 -13.82 -12.51
N ASP A 116 -16.34 -14.41 -11.46
CA ASP A 116 -16.60 -15.80 -11.06
C ASP A 116 -17.90 -15.95 -10.24
N GLY A 117 -18.65 -14.87 -9.98
CA GLY A 117 -19.90 -14.90 -9.24
C GLY A 117 -19.76 -15.19 -7.74
N LYS A 118 -18.54 -15.13 -7.19
CA LYS A 118 -18.25 -15.34 -5.75
C LYS A 118 -18.43 -14.08 -4.91
N LEU A 119 -18.43 -12.90 -5.55
CA LEU A 119 -18.67 -11.61 -4.92
C LEU A 119 -19.92 -10.98 -5.56
N ASN A 120 -20.97 -10.76 -4.76
CA ASN A 120 -22.29 -10.33 -5.27
C ASN A 120 -22.59 -8.84 -5.07
N CYS A 121 -21.89 -8.15 -4.17
CA CYS A 121 -22.06 -6.72 -3.98
C CYS A 121 -20.71 -5.99 -4.03
N TRP A 122 -20.71 -4.81 -4.65
CA TRP A 122 -19.55 -3.95 -4.71
C TRP A 122 -19.98 -2.48 -4.74
N THR A 123 -19.47 -1.67 -3.83
CA THR A 123 -19.73 -0.22 -3.77
C THR A 123 -18.46 0.54 -3.43
N ARG A 124 -17.97 1.45 -4.31
CA ARG A 124 -17.41 2.77 -3.89
C ARG A 124 -16.91 3.73 -5.00
N CYS A 125 -16.65 4.97 -4.53
CA CYS A 125 -16.08 6.20 -5.12
C CYS A 125 -14.85 6.05 -6.05
N ARG A 126 -14.93 5.29 -7.15
CA ARG A 126 -13.97 5.38 -8.28
C ARG A 126 -14.61 4.86 -9.56
N THR A 127 -14.29 5.46 -10.70
CA THR A 127 -14.63 4.94 -12.03
C THR A 127 -13.64 3.83 -12.43
N THR A 128 -13.83 2.62 -11.91
CA THR A 128 -12.88 1.51 -12.10
C THR A 128 -12.84 0.99 -13.54
N GLY A 129 -13.96 1.05 -14.27
CA GLY A 129 -14.05 0.61 -15.67
C GLY A 129 -13.09 1.33 -16.64
N MET A 130 -12.64 2.54 -16.29
CA MET A 130 -11.69 3.31 -17.10
C MET A 130 -10.25 3.27 -16.57
N THR A 131 -10.04 2.98 -15.29
CA THR A 131 -8.73 3.20 -14.61
C THR A 131 -8.02 1.91 -14.19
N CYS A 132 -8.69 0.74 -14.28
CA CYS A 132 -8.15 -0.53 -13.77
C CYS A 132 -6.89 -1.02 -14.50
N GLY A 133 -6.67 -0.57 -15.75
CA GLY A 133 -5.45 -0.88 -16.51
C GLY A 133 -4.22 -0.05 -16.11
N CYS A 134 -4.43 1.06 -15.37
CA CYS A 134 -3.41 2.07 -15.11
C CYS A 134 -3.16 2.33 -13.61
N ALA A 135 -3.73 1.57 -12.67
CA ALA A 135 -3.43 1.74 -11.25
C ALA A 135 -3.74 0.48 -10.42
N PRO A 136 -2.74 -0.15 -9.77
CA PRO A 136 -2.97 -1.28 -8.85
C PRO A 136 -3.50 -0.84 -7.48
N ALA A 137 -3.78 0.46 -7.29
CA ALA A 137 -4.12 1.02 -6.00
C ALA A 137 -5.61 0.77 -5.68
N GLY A 138 -5.87 -0.44 -5.18
CA GLY A 138 -7.13 -0.85 -4.60
C GLY A 138 -7.42 -0.05 -3.35
N TYR A 139 -8.32 0.93 -3.48
CA TYR A 139 -8.80 1.67 -2.34
C TYR A 139 -10.31 1.54 -2.31
N TRP A 140 -10.77 1.11 -1.14
CA TRP A 140 -12.16 0.90 -0.75
C TRP A 140 -12.84 -0.35 -1.30
N SER A 141 -12.75 -1.43 -0.54
CA SER A 141 -13.63 -2.56 -0.78
C SER A 141 -13.78 -3.44 0.45
N ILE A 142 -15.00 -3.42 0.99
CA ILE A 142 -15.51 -4.47 1.87
C ILE A 142 -16.26 -5.40 0.92
N GLY A 143 -15.69 -6.57 0.66
CA GLY A 143 -16.42 -7.64 -0.02
C GLY A 143 -17.10 -8.47 1.05
N ILE A 144 -18.42 -8.46 1.09
CA ILE A 144 -19.18 -9.43 1.89
C ILE A 144 -19.24 -10.70 1.03
N PRO A 145 -18.71 -11.84 1.50
CA PRO A 145 -18.87 -13.12 0.82
C PRO A 145 -20.36 -13.41 0.62
N ALA A 146 -20.72 -14.02 -0.51
CA ALA A 146 -22.05 -14.60 -0.65
C ALA A 146 -22.25 -15.67 0.45
N ALA A 147 -23.41 -15.63 1.09
CA ALA A 147 -23.86 -16.67 2.02
C ALA A 147 -23.92 -18.05 1.33
#